data_AF-A0A5K1AGY0-F1
#
_entry.id   AF-A0A5K1AGY0-F1
#
_cell.length_a   1.000
_cell.length_b   1.000
_cell.length_c   1.000
_cell.angle_alpha   90.00
_cell.angle_beta   90.00
_cell.angle_gamma   90.00
#
_symmetry.space_group_name_H-M   'P 1'
#
loop_
_entity.id
_entity.type
_entity.pdbx_description
1 polymer ?
#
loop_
_entity_poly.entity_id
_entity_poly.type
_entity_poly.pdbx_seq_one_letter_code
_entity_poly.pdbx_strand_id
1 'polypeptide(L)'
;MGVTEMGRRKETRRSLTVAPFECAWRKELKFRDAGRGCVSFDAFAQNDVTIVFREQAGSRHYNYKMDSTPNYTVILGSHRNKRLKIEVSGKTVVDVAGIGLCSSSSFQSYWISIYDGLISIGKGRCPFENIVFQWVDSQPTFKVQYIGLSSWDKHVGYRNVCVLSLDKDCNFLERRLLDVDDMIEVDVGDDDGEGEESDEEKRRDNGNDGSRDKIELEHFLESWDLSDVMFVVGADEKVVPAHSVILRLCGNFCDVSSSTGEAKVIKIPWVGYPILHALLKFIYTGRTQ
;
A
#
# COMPACT_ATOMS: atom_id res chain seq x y z
N MET A 1 7.30 44.97 30.25
CA MET A 1 6.22 44.16 29.67
C MET A 1 6.42 44.14 28.17
N GLY A 2 6.57 42.96 27.58
CA GLY A 2 6.81 42.79 26.16
C GLY A 2 7.11 41.33 25.89
N VAL A 3 6.09 40.50 25.99
CA VAL A 3 6.17 39.07 25.69
C VAL A 3 6.24 38.95 24.18
N THR A 4 7.40 38.53 23.67
CA THR A 4 7.61 38.25 22.25
C THR A 4 6.82 37.00 21.88
N GLU A 5 5.77 37.16 21.09
CA GLU A 5 4.94 36.09 20.56
C GLU A 5 5.77 35.27 19.56
N MET A 6 6.21 34.08 19.99
CA MET A 6 6.91 33.12 19.13
C MET A 6 5.91 32.55 18.11
N GLY A 7 6.01 33.05 16.88
CA GLY A 7 5.26 32.56 15.73
C GLY A 7 5.42 31.06 15.57
N ARG A 8 4.33 30.33 15.79
CA ARG A 8 4.20 28.89 15.56
C ARG A 8 4.37 28.64 14.06
N ARG A 9 5.58 28.24 13.65
CA ARG A 9 5.88 27.88 12.25
C ARG A 9 5.09 26.62 11.91
N LYS A 10 3.98 26.81 11.20
CA LYS A 10 3.12 25.74 10.69
C LYS A 10 3.94 24.96 9.66
N GLU A 11 4.43 23.77 10.00
CA GLU A 11 5.01 22.84 9.03
C GLU A 11 3.91 22.40 8.06
N THR A 12 3.75 23.16 6.97
CA THR A 12 2.96 22.77 5.83
C THR A 12 3.63 21.58 5.16
N ARG A 13 3.19 20.36 5.51
CA ARG A 13 3.39 19.16 4.68
C ARG A 13 3.03 19.55 3.24
N ARG A 14 3.99 19.50 2.32
CA ARG A 14 3.83 19.97 0.92
C ARG A 14 2.75 19.15 0.22
N SER A 15 1.52 19.67 0.17
CA SER A 15 0.45 19.13 -0.67
C SER A 15 0.65 19.60 -2.11
N LEU A 16 0.45 18.70 -3.07
CA LEU A 16 0.36 19.01 -4.49
C LEU A 16 -1.09 19.35 -4.83
N THR A 17 -1.35 20.53 -5.35
CA THR A 17 -2.66 20.87 -5.93
C THR A 17 -2.58 20.71 -7.44
N VAL A 18 -3.46 19.89 -8.00
CA VAL A 18 -3.60 19.68 -9.45
C VAL A 18 -4.81 20.48 -9.93
N ALA A 19 -4.62 21.28 -10.98
CA ALA A 19 -5.68 22.10 -11.57
C ALA A 19 -6.66 21.25 -12.42
N PRO A 20 -7.88 21.73 -12.66
CA PRO A 20 -8.85 21.05 -13.52
C PRO A 20 -8.26 20.69 -14.89
N PHE A 21 -8.55 19.47 -15.35
CA PHE A 21 -8.10 18.90 -16.62
C PHE A 21 -6.58 18.80 -16.78
N GLU A 22 -5.82 18.90 -15.68
CA GLU A 22 -4.39 18.67 -15.68
C GLU A 22 -4.03 17.31 -15.08
N CYS A 23 -2.84 16.84 -15.43
CA CYS A 23 -2.23 15.66 -14.82
C CYS A 23 -0.80 15.99 -14.40
N ALA A 24 -0.52 15.82 -13.12
CA ALA A 24 0.81 15.96 -12.58
C ALA A 24 1.56 14.62 -12.67
N TRP A 25 2.69 14.65 -13.38
CA TRP A 25 3.60 13.54 -13.51
C TRP A 25 4.87 13.85 -12.72
N ARG A 26 5.36 12.87 -11.96
CA ARG A 26 6.61 12.96 -11.21
C ARG A 26 7.47 11.77 -11.56
N LYS A 27 8.77 11.97 -11.75
CA LYS A 27 9.70 10.92 -12.17
C LYS A 27 9.79 9.79 -11.14
N GLU A 28 9.53 10.12 -9.88
CA GLU A 28 9.57 9.20 -8.74
C GLU A 28 8.28 8.38 -8.61
N LEU A 29 7.19 8.79 -9.27
CA LEU A 29 5.90 8.10 -9.22
C LEU A 29 5.81 7.07 -10.35
N LYS A 30 6.53 5.97 -10.17
CA LYS A 30 6.48 4.83 -11.07
C LYS A 30 6.62 3.51 -10.32
N PHE A 31 5.96 2.48 -10.81
CA PHE A 31 6.17 1.11 -10.34
C PHE A 31 7.58 0.63 -10.67
N ARG A 32 8.11 -0.24 -9.81
CA ARG A 32 9.39 -0.89 -10.05
C ARG A 32 9.26 -1.81 -11.27
N ASP A 33 8.25 -2.66 -11.24
CA ASP A 33 7.92 -3.61 -12.29
C ASP A 33 6.68 -3.13 -13.06
N ALA A 34 6.74 -3.16 -14.39
CA ALA A 34 5.60 -2.78 -15.21
C ALA A 34 4.42 -3.73 -14.95
N GLY A 35 3.22 -3.16 -14.83
CA GLY A 35 1.99 -3.91 -14.53
C GLY A 35 1.86 -4.39 -13.09
N ARG A 36 2.84 -4.10 -12.21
CA ARG A 36 2.86 -4.57 -10.81
C ARG A 36 3.29 -3.49 -9.85
N GLY A 37 2.36 -3.04 -9.03
CA GLY A 37 2.66 -2.11 -7.96
C GLY A 37 1.43 -1.60 -7.26
N CYS A 38 1.65 -0.87 -6.17
CA CYS A 38 0.59 -0.19 -5.45
C CYS A 38 0.96 1.26 -5.21
N VAL A 39 0.00 2.16 -5.40
CA VAL A 39 0.12 3.56 -5.01
C VAL A 39 -0.82 3.82 -3.84
N SER A 40 -0.32 4.41 -2.76
CA SER A 40 -1.14 4.95 -1.68
C SER A 40 -0.98 6.46 -1.62
N PHE A 41 -2.05 7.16 -1.26
CA PHE A 41 -2.07 8.62 -1.24
C PHE A 41 -3.20 9.16 -0.37
N ASP A 42 -3.01 10.39 0.12
CA ASP A 42 -4.08 11.18 0.69
C ASP A 42 -4.61 12.14 -0.39
N ALA A 43 -5.93 12.16 -0.60
CA ALA A 43 -6.59 13.07 -1.52
C ALA A 43 -7.66 13.91 -0.84
N PHE A 44 -7.76 15.16 -1.27
CA PHE A 44 -8.81 16.12 -0.95
C PHE A 44 -9.43 16.61 -2.25
N ALA A 45 -10.73 16.40 -2.44
CA ALA A 45 -11.43 16.77 -3.67
C ALA A 45 -12.89 17.11 -3.40
N GLN A 46 -13.43 18.08 -4.15
CA GLN A 46 -14.85 18.40 -4.09
C GLN A 46 -15.72 17.37 -4.82
N ASN A 47 -15.24 16.88 -5.97
CA ASN A 47 -15.98 15.98 -6.84
C ASN A 47 -15.26 14.65 -6.94
N ASP A 48 -14.16 14.63 -7.69
CA ASP A 48 -13.47 13.41 -8.08
C ASP A 48 -11.97 13.46 -7.77
N VAL A 49 -11.40 12.28 -7.63
CA VAL A 49 -9.96 12.04 -7.54
C VAL A 49 -9.61 11.08 -8.67
N THR A 50 -8.70 11.49 -9.54
CA THR A 50 -8.37 10.73 -10.75
C THR A 50 -6.90 10.32 -10.72
N ILE A 51 -6.64 9.02 -10.86
CA ILE A 51 -5.30 8.44 -10.95
C ILE A 51 -5.16 7.76 -12.32
N VAL A 52 -4.08 8.07 -13.02
CA VAL A 52 -3.80 7.55 -14.36
C VAL A 52 -2.56 6.67 -14.32
N PHE A 53 -2.60 5.49 -14.91
CA PHE A 53 -1.48 4.56 -15.04
C PHE A 53 -1.11 4.37 -16.51
N ARG A 54 0.15 4.60 -16.87
CA ARG A 54 0.64 4.57 -18.26
C ARG A 54 1.99 3.91 -18.39
N GLU A 55 2.30 3.43 -19.59
CA GLU A 55 3.65 2.93 -19.92
C GLU A 55 4.70 4.03 -19.84
N GLN A 56 4.37 5.25 -20.25
CA GLN A 56 5.25 6.41 -20.18
C GLN A 56 4.52 7.60 -19.54
N ALA A 57 5.28 8.46 -18.85
CA ALA A 57 4.72 9.69 -18.29
C ALA A 57 4.12 10.59 -19.38
N GLY A 58 2.94 11.14 -19.10
CA GLY A 58 2.26 12.10 -19.98
C GLY A 58 2.77 13.54 -19.83
N SER A 59 2.09 14.46 -20.52
CA SER A 59 2.30 15.90 -20.37
C SER A 59 1.40 16.50 -19.27
N ARG A 60 1.64 17.77 -18.89
CA ARG A 60 0.82 18.45 -17.87
C ARG A 60 -0.63 18.67 -18.32
N HIS A 61 -0.81 19.07 -19.58
CA HIS A 61 -2.12 19.28 -20.21
C HIS A 61 -2.70 17.98 -20.77
N TYR A 62 -2.43 16.86 -20.11
CA TYR A 62 -2.85 15.56 -20.56
C TYR A 62 -4.37 15.44 -20.44
N ASN A 63 -5.02 15.25 -21.59
CA ASN A 63 -6.44 14.93 -21.67
C ASN A 63 -6.59 13.44 -21.99
N TYR A 64 -6.85 12.63 -20.97
CA TYR A 64 -6.97 11.18 -21.12
C TYR A 64 -8.06 10.76 -22.12
N LYS A 65 -9.09 11.60 -22.35
CA LYS A 65 -10.14 11.30 -23.35
C LYS A 65 -9.65 11.36 -24.80
N MET A 66 -8.56 12.07 -25.05
CA MET A 66 -7.96 12.16 -26.38
C MET A 66 -6.74 11.25 -26.54
N ASP A 67 -6.43 10.46 -25.50
CA ASP A 67 -5.29 9.56 -25.50
C ASP A 67 -5.74 8.12 -25.73
N SER A 68 -5.40 7.60 -26.90
CA SER A 68 -5.64 6.20 -27.27
C SER A 68 -4.49 5.27 -26.87
N THR A 69 -3.44 5.76 -26.20
CA THR A 69 -2.36 4.88 -25.74
C THR A 69 -2.86 3.95 -24.62
N PRO A 70 -2.31 2.74 -24.50
CA PRO A 70 -2.67 1.81 -23.43
C PRO A 70 -2.50 2.45 -22.04
N ASN A 71 -3.60 2.59 -21.32
CA ASN A 71 -3.63 3.21 -20.00
C ASN A 71 -4.81 2.72 -19.16
N TYR A 72 -4.65 2.79 -17.85
CA TYR A 72 -5.76 2.69 -16.91
C TYR A 72 -6.02 4.05 -16.28
N THR A 73 -7.28 4.46 -16.24
CA THR A 73 -7.70 5.66 -15.52
C THR A 73 -8.72 5.27 -14.47
N VAL A 74 -8.39 5.46 -13.20
CA VAL A 74 -9.26 5.20 -12.06
C VAL A 74 -9.80 6.53 -11.53
N ILE A 75 -11.12 6.67 -11.52
CA ILE A 75 -11.83 7.89 -11.13
C ILE A 75 -12.69 7.59 -9.91
N LEU A 76 -12.21 8.00 -8.74
CA LEU A 76 -12.98 7.96 -7.50
C LEU A 76 -13.91 9.17 -7.46
N GLY A 77 -15.18 8.99 -7.11
CA GLY A 77 -16.11 10.12 -6.99
C GLY A 77 -16.55 10.76 -8.32
N SER A 78 -16.59 10.01 -9.41
CA SER A 78 -17.24 10.44 -10.66
C SER A 78 -18.72 10.81 -10.43
N HIS A 79 -19.28 11.60 -11.34
CA HIS A 79 -20.69 12.05 -11.30
C HIS A 79 -21.05 12.79 -10.00
N ARG A 80 -20.28 13.84 -9.68
CA ARG A 80 -20.44 14.66 -8.47
C ARG A 80 -20.28 13.83 -7.20
N ASN A 81 -19.19 13.08 -7.12
CA ASN A 81 -18.84 12.26 -5.98
C ASN A 81 -19.86 11.16 -5.66
N LYS A 82 -20.33 10.44 -6.69
CA LYS A 82 -21.35 9.38 -6.53
C LYS A 82 -20.93 8.03 -7.09
N ARG A 83 -19.90 7.98 -7.94
CA ARG A 83 -19.57 6.78 -8.70
C ARG A 83 -18.06 6.53 -8.72
N LEU A 84 -17.70 5.27 -8.80
CA LEU A 84 -16.35 4.81 -9.14
C LEU A 84 -16.34 4.44 -10.62
N LYS A 85 -15.33 4.91 -11.36
CA LYS A 85 -15.09 4.48 -12.74
C LYS A 85 -13.69 3.96 -12.95
N ILE A 86 -13.56 2.96 -13.81
CA ILE A 86 -12.29 2.53 -14.39
C ILE A 86 -12.44 2.63 -15.90
N GLU A 87 -11.47 3.28 -16.53
CA GLU A 87 -11.38 3.39 -17.98
C GLU A 87 -10.09 2.74 -18.47
N VAL A 88 -10.19 2.00 -19.58
CA VAL A 88 -9.05 1.44 -20.31
C VAL A 88 -8.94 2.17 -21.63
N SER A 89 -7.84 2.88 -21.84
CA SER A 89 -7.60 3.68 -23.06
C SER A 89 -8.78 4.59 -23.43
N GLY A 90 -9.34 5.27 -22.41
CA GLY A 90 -10.46 6.20 -22.55
C GLY A 90 -11.84 5.55 -22.71
N LYS A 91 -11.95 4.22 -22.69
CA LYS A 91 -13.23 3.50 -22.69
C LYS A 91 -13.60 3.09 -21.26
N THR A 92 -14.77 3.51 -20.78
CA THR A 92 -15.27 3.08 -19.46
C THR A 92 -15.59 1.58 -19.48
N VAL A 93 -14.89 0.82 -18.63
CA VAL A 93 -15.09 -0.62 -18.45
C VAL A 93 -15.77 -0.94 -17.11
N VAL A 94 -15.62 -0.05 -16.13
CA VAL A 94 -16.28 -0.14 -14.83
C VAL A 94 -17.00 1.17 -14.56
N ASP A 95 -18.25 1.07 -14.12
CA ASP A 95 -19.04 2.21 -13.67
C ASP A 95 -20.00 1.79 -12.54
N VAL A 96 -19.61 2.03 -11.28
CA VAL A 96 -20.34 1.54 -10.09
C VAL A 96 -20.75 2.70 -9.18
N ALA A 97 -21.95 2.65 -8.61
CA ALA A 97 -22.46 3.67 -7.69
C ALA A 97 -22.00 3.44 -6.25
N GLY A 98 -21.77 4.53 -5.51
CA GLY A 98 -21.65 4.52 -4.04
C GLY A 98 -20.30 4.07 -3.45
N ILE A 99 -19.33 3.69 -4.29
CA ILE A 99 -18.04 3.15 -3.83
C ILE A 99 -16.98 4.26 -3.72
N GLY A 100 -16.22 4.26 -2.62
CA GLY A 100 -14.96 5.01 -2.53
C GLY A 100 -15.11 6.53 -2.68
N LEU A 101 -16.17 7.11 -2.13
CA LEU A 101 -16.48 8.54 -2.29
C LEU A 101 -15.43 9.44 -1.64
N CYS A 102 -15.09 10.51 -2.35
CA CYS A 102 -14.16 11.55 -1.95
C CYS A 102 -14.74 12.45 -0.84
N SER A 103 -13.87 13.18 -0.13
CA SER A 103 -14.29 14.15 0.89
C SER A 103 -13.86 15.56 0.47
N SER A 104 -14.82 16.49 0.55
CA SER A 104 -14.61 17.91 0.30
C SER A 104 -14.25 18.71 1.56
N SER A 105 -14.21 18.06 2.74
CA SER A 105 -13.95 18.70 4.03
C SER A 105 -12.60 18.31 4.63
N SER A 106 -12.01 17.20 4.20
CA SER A 106 -10.75 16.68 4.74
C SER A 106 -10.03 15.78 3.73
N PHE A 107 -8.71 15.66 3.89
CA PHE A 107 -7.94 14.65 3.17
C PHE A 107 -8.35 13.25 3.64
N GLN A 108 -8.60 12.37 2.68
CA GLN A 108 -8.87 10.96 2.90
C GLN A 108 -7.78 10.11 2.26
N SER A 109 -7.43 9.00 2.90
CA SER A 109 -6.41 8.09 2.43
C SER A 109 -7.02 7.02 1.53
N TYR A 110 -6.37 6.75 0.41
CA TYR A 110 -6.74 5.72 -0.55
C TYR A 110 -5.49 4.97 -1.01
N TRP A 111 -5.72 3.81 -1.59
CA TRP A 111 -4.70 3.06 -2.29
C TRP A 111 -5.30 2.36 -3.50
N ILE A 112 -4.47 2.20 -4.54
CA ILE A 112 -4.81 1.48 -5.77
C ILE A 112 -3.62 0.58 -6.10
N SER A 113 -3.88 -0.70 -6.27
CA SER A 113 -2.89 -1.67 -6.73
C SER A 113 -3.24 -2.21 -8.09
N ILE A 114 -2.21 -2.45 -8.90
CA ILE A 114 -2.29 -3.18 -10.16
C ILE A 114 -1.37 -4.38 -10.03
N TYR A 115 -1.89 -5.57 -10.32
CA TYR A 115 -1.12 -6.81 -10.35
C TYR A 115 -1.56 -7.63 -11.56
N ASP A 116 -0.78 -7.60 -12.63
CA ASP A 116 -1.03 -8.39 -13.85
C ASP A 116 -2.47 -8.27 -14.42
N GLY A 117 -3.08 -7.09 -14.30
CA GLY A 117 -4.45 -6.82 -14.77
C GLY A 117 -5.53 -6.84 -13.69
N LEU A 118 -5.22 -7.33 -12.48
CA LEU A 118 -6.09 -7.14 -11.33
C LEU A 118 -5.88 -5.74 -10.75
N ILE A 119 -6.92 -4.90 -10.83
CA ILE A 119 -6.96 -3.58 -10.21
C ILE A 119 -7.76 -3.68 -8.91
N SER A 120 -7.10 -3.43 -7.78
CA SER A 120 -7.75 -3.36 -6.46
C SER A 120 -7.69 -1.95 -5.91
N ILE A 121 -8.79 -1.52 -5.30
CA ILE A 121 -8.96 -0.17 -4.76
C ILE A 121 -9.39 -0.32 -3.31
N GLY A 122 -8.76 0.43 -2.41
CA GLY A 122 -9.16 0.47 -1.01
C GLY A 122 -9.03 1.84 -0.39
N LYS A 123 -9.54 1.94 0.83
CA LYS A 123 -9.60 3.18 1.60
C LYS A 123 -8.87 3.02 2.92
N GLY A 124 -8.00 3.98 3.24
CA GLY A 124 -7.14 3.94 4.41
C GLY A 124 -5.68 4.14 4.04
N ARG A 125 -4.82 4.18 5.06
CA ARG A 125 -3.37 4.40 4.88
C ARG A 125 -2.61 3.12 4.56
N CYS A 126 -3.32 2.00 4.59
CA CYS A 126 -2.79 0.66 4.73
C CYS A 126 -3.17 -0.10 3.46
N PRO A 127 -2.27 -0.23 2.49
CA PRO A 127 -2.54 -0.95 1.26
C PRO A 127 -3.01 -2.37 1.53
N PHE A 128 -3.87 -2.87 0.64
CA PHE A 128 -4.48 -4.21 0.73
C PHE A 128 -5.46 -4.41 1.91
N GLU A 129 -5.69 -3.38 2.72
CA GLU A 129 -6.76 -3.38 3.73
C GLU A 129 -7.96 -2.54 3.29
N ASN A 130 -9.15 -2.88 3.80
CA ASN A 130 -10.40 -2.17 3.51
C ASN A 130 -10.60 -1.97 2.00
N ILE A 131 -10.52 -3.09 1.28
CA ILE A 131 -10.77 -3.18 -0.16
C ILE A 131 -12.22 -2.73 -0.39
N VAL A 132 -12.40 -1.72 -1.22
CA VAL A 132 -13.72 -1.19 -1.57
C VAL A 132 -14.17 -1.69 -2.94
N PHE A 133 -13.23 -2.07 -3.80
CA PHE A 133 -13.53 -2.58 -5.14
C PHE A 133 -12.36 -3.35 -5.73
N GLN A 134 -12.66 -4.35 -6.56
CA GLN A 134 -11.69 -5.07 -7.38
C GLN A 134 -12.27 -5.31 -8.76
N TRP A 135 -11.39 -5.32 -9.77
CA TRP A 135 -11.75 -5.63 -11.14
C TRP A 135 -10.55 -6.27 -11.86
N VAL A 136 -10.83 -7.29 -12.66
CA VAL A 136 -9.84 -8.00 -13.48
C VAL A 136 -10.04 -7.60 -14.93
N ASP A 137 -8.96 -7.12 -15.56
CA ASP A 137 -8.92 -6.90 -16.99
C ASP A 137 -8.73 -8.22 -17.75
N SER A 138 -9.66 -8.57 -18.64
CA SER A 138 -9.51 -9.73 -19.52
C SER A 138 -8.37 -9.59 -20.54
N GLN A 139 -7.91 -8.37 -20.83
CA GLN A 139 -6.81 -8.08 -21.75
C GLN A 139 -5.85 -7.05 -21.14
N PRO A 140 -5.02 -7.44 -20.16
CA PRO A 140 -4.29 -6.47 -19.34
C PRO A 140 -3.27 -5.63 -20.11
N THR A 141 -3.19 -4.35 -19.74
CA THR A 141 -2.10 -3.46 -20.14
C THR A 141 -0.90 -3.67 -19.23
N PHE A 142 -0.14 -4.75 -19.47
CA PHE A 142 1.01 -5.16 -18.63
C PHE A 142 2.17 -4.15 -18.59
N LYS A 143 2.17 -3.14 -19.47
CA LYS A 143 3.27 -2.17 -19.57
C LYS A 143 3.09 -0.93 -18.71
N VAL A 144 1.96 -0.76 -18.01
CA VAL A 144 1.75 0.43 -17.18
C VAL A 144 2.76 0.50 -16.04
N GLN A 145 3.42 1.65 -15.89
CA GLN A 145 4.46 1.84 -14.89
C GLN A 145 4.35 3.21 -14.22
N TYR A 146 4.11 4.28 -14.98
CA TYR A 146 4.05 5.63 -14.47
C TYR A 146 2.67 5.97 -13.92
N ILE A 147 2.66 6.75 -12.84
CA ILE A 147 1.45 7.17 -12.14
C ILE A 147 1.28 8.68 -12.30
N GLY A 148 0.15 9.07 -12.87
CA GLY A 148 -0.31 10.45 -13.03
C GLY A 148 -1.35 10.79 -11.97
N LEU A 149 -1.14 11.90 -11.28
CA LEU A 149 -2.11 12.47 -10.34
C LEU A 149 -2.92 13.52 -11.08
N SER A 150 -4.22 13.29 -11.28
CA SER A 150 -5.05 14.11 -12.15
C SER A 150 -6.28 14.68 -11.42
N SER A 151 -6.93 15.61 -12.10
CA SER A 151 -8.15 16.29 -11.67
C SER A 151 -9.06 16.40 -12.89
N TRP A 152 -10.35 16.09 -12.72
CA TRP A 152 -11.32 16.26 -13.79
C TRP A 152 -11.77 17.72 -13.90
N ASP A 153 -12.76 18.16 -13.12
CA ASP A 153 -13.40 19.47 -13.27
C ASP A 153 -13.15 20.45 -12.10
N LYS A 154 -12.55 19.96 -11.01
CA LYS A 154 -12.23 20.73 -9.80
C LYS A 154 -10.85 20.40 -9.30
N HIS A 155 -10.19 21.38 -8.69
CA HIS A 155 -8.87 21.19 -8.08
C HIS A 155 -8.86 20.01 -7.10
N VAL A 156 -7.80 19.21 -7.19
CA VAL A 156 -7.56 18.09 -6.29
C VAL A 156 -6.25 18.30 -5.55
N GLY A 157 -6.29 18.17 -4.23
CA GLY A 157 -5.11 18.15 -3.38
C GLY A 157 -4.63 16.72 -3.17
N TYR A 158 -3.37 16.44 -3.47
CA TYR A 158 -2.69 15.19 -3.18
C TYR A 158 -1.57 15.40 -2.16
N ARG A 159 -1.37 14.45 -1.24
CA ARG A 159 -0.21 14.41 -0.35
C ARG A 159 0.10 12.97 0.06
N ASN A 160 1.23 12.76 0.73
CA ASN A 160 1.64 11.44 1.25
C ASN A 160 1.56 10.34 0.17
N VAL A 161 1.96 10.67 -1.07
CA VAL A 161 1.91 9.73 -2.19
C VAL A 161 3.11 8.80 -2.09
N CYS A 162 2.84 7.51 -1.96
CA CYS A 162 3.84 6.46 -1.81
C CYS A 162 3.60 5.38 -2.87
N VAL A 163 4.67 4.86 -3.44
CA VAL A 163 4.62 3.74 -4.40
C VAL A 163 5.31 2.54 -3.76
N LEU A 164 4.63 1.39 -3.75
CA LEU A 164 5.09 0.12 -3.21
C LEU A 164 5.34 -0.86 -4.36
N SER A 165 6.44 -1.60 -4.26
CA SER A 165 6.72 -2.75 -5.11
C SER A 165 5.91 -3.94 -4.60
N LEU A 166 5.31 -4.70 -5.52
CA LEU A 166 4.67 -5.97 -5.22
C LEU A 166 5.65 -7.07 -5.62
N ASP A 167 6.66 -7.29 -4.77
CA ASP A 167 7.64 -8.34 -5.02
C ASP A 167 6.96 -9.72 -4.83
N LYS A 168 7.41 -10.72 -5.59
CA LYS A 168 6.85 -12.09 -5.60
C LYS A 168 6.88 -12.77 -4.22
N ASP A 169 7.74 -12.30 -3.32
CA ASP A 169 7.91 -12.85 -1.97
C ASP A 169 6.89 -12.31 -0.95
N CYS A 170 6.01 -11.39 -1.36
CA CYS A 170 4.86 -10.99 -0.55
C CYS A 170 3.77 -12.09 -0.59
N ASN A 171 4.01 -13.19 0.14
CA ASN A 171 3.05 -14.27 0.47
C ASN A 171 1.69 -13.76 1.04
N PHE A 172 1.57 -12.47 1.31
CA PHE A 172 0.37 -11.81 1.81
C PHE A 172 -0.69 -11.56 0.71
N LEU A 173 -0.27 -11.37 -0.56
CA LEU A 173 -1.22 -11.17 -1.67
C LEU A 173 -1.79 -12.48 -2.18
N GLU A 174 -0.97 -13.53 -2.29
CA GLU A 174 -1.42 -14.87 -2.71
C GLU A 174 -2.48 -15.42 -1.76
N ARG A 175 -2.29 -15.30 -0.44
CA ARG A 175 -3.28 -15.80 0.53
C ARG A 175 -4.63 -15.08 0.48
N ARG A 176 -4.66 -13.77 0.24
CA ARG A 176 -5.93 -13.02 0.22
C ARG A 176 -6.64 -13.02 -1.13
N LEU A 177 -5.94 -13.37 -2.21
CA LEU A 177 -6.56 -13.53 -3.54
C LEU A 177 -7.18 -14.92 -3.71
N LEU A 178 -6.67 -15.94 -3.02
CA LEU A 178 -7.23 -17.29 -3.03
C LEU A 178 -8.53 -17.41 -2.20
N ASP A 179 -8.81 -16.48 -1.28
CA ASP A 179 -10.04 -16.50 -0.47
C ASP A 179 -11.32 -16.11 -1.26
N VAL A 180 -11.19 -15.63 -2.52
CA VAL A 180 -12.34 -15.18 -3.33
C VAL A 180 -12.80 -16.23 -4.35
N ASP A 181 -11.97 -17.23 -4.67
CA ASP A 181 -12.30 -18.29 -5.64
C ASP A 181 -13.07 -19.47 -5.01
N ASP A 182 -13.22 -19.53 -3.67
CA ASP A 182 -13.79 -20.68 -2.96
C ASP A 182 -15.34 -20.63 -2.82
N MET A 183 -16.05 -19.89 -3.68
CA MET A 183 -17.52 -19.82 -3.67
C MET A 183 -18.23 -20.27 -4.96
N ILE A 184 -17.54 -20.99 -5.86
CA ILE A 184 -18.20 -21.65 -6.99
C ILE A 184 -17.72 -23.10 -7.09
N GLU A 185 -18.19 -23.95 -6.18
CA GLU A 185 -18.37 -25.37 -6.51
C GLU A 185 -19.79 -25.55 -7.05
N VAL A 186 -19.89 -25.64 -8.37
CA VAL A 186 -21.06 -26.24 -9.02
C VAL A 186 -20.76 -27.72 -9.15
N ASP A 187 -21.43 -28.48 -8.29
CA ASP A 187 -21.55 -29.93 -8.29
C ASP A 187 -21.87 -30.46 -9.69
N VAL A 188 -20.93 -31.23 -10.26
CA VAL A 188 -21.20 -32.26 -11.28
C VAL A 188 -20.24 -33.40 -11.02
N GLY A 189 -20.80 -34.52 -10.58
CA GLY A 189 -20.06 -35.68 -10.11
C GLY A 189 -19.54 -36.65 -11.16
N ASP A 190 -19.08 -37.75 -10.57
CA ASP A 190 -18.77 -39.09 -11.04
C ASP A 190 -17.38 -39.38 -11.65
N ASP A 191 -16.77 -40.38 -11.01
CA ASP A 191 -16.10 -41.56 -11.59
C ASP A 191 -14.58 -41.70 -11.36
N ASP A 192 -14.28 -42.38 -10.25
CA ASP A 192 -13.51 -43.63 -10.13
C ASP A 192 -12.05 -43.72 -10.64
N GLY A 193 -11.11 -43.97 -9.71
CA GLY A 193 -9.76 -44.41 -10.04
C GLY A 193 -8.79 -44.52 -8.86
N GLU A 194 -8.73 -45.70 -8.28
CA GLU A 194 -7.88 -46.18 -7.17
C GLU A 194 -6.36 -46.01 -7.41
N GLY A 195 -5.56 -45.89 -6.34
CA GLY A 195 -4.10 -46.08 -6.44
C GLY A 195 -3.20 -45.59 -5.31
N GLU A 196 -3.22 -46.31 -4.18
CA GLU A 196 -2.10 -46.73 -3.29
C GLU A 196 -1.09 -45.75 -2.64
N GLU A 197 -0.89 -46.01 -1.34
CA GLU A 197 0.05 -45.43 -0.38
C GLU A 197 1.51 -45.87 -0.59
N SER A 198 2.48 -45.06 -0.12
CA SER A 198 3.45 -45.45 0.94
C SER A 198 4.78 -44.65 0.95
N ASP A 199 5.05 -44.03 2.10
CA ASP A 199 6.25 -44.14 2.95
C ASP A 199 7.67 -43.67 2.57
N GLU A 200 8.18 -42.85 3.51
CA GLU A 200 9.48 -42.92 4.20
C GLU A 200 10.71 -42.06 3.76
N GLU A 201 10.96 -41.08 4.63
CA GLU A 201 12.20 -40.79 5.38
C GLU A 201 13.51 -40.27 4.70
N LYS A 202 13.84 -39.05 5.15
CA LYS A 202 15.12 -38.60 5.73
C LYS A 202 16.42 -38.99 5.02
N ARG A 203 17.06 -37.97 4.43
CA ARG A 203 18.52 -37.87 4.43
C ARG A 203 18.98 -36.51 4.96
N ARG A 204 19.62 -36.58 6.13
CA ARG A 204 20.60 -35.60 6.59
C ARG A 204 21.81 -35.70 5.67
N ASP A 205 22.35 -34.58 5.20
CA ASP A 205 23.79 -34.49 5.08
C ASP A 205 24.28 -33.08 5.40
N ASN A 206 25.37 -33.07 6.16
CA ASN A 206 26.13 -31.95 6.65
C ASN A 206 26.93 -31.34 5.50
N GLY A 207 26.71 -30.06 5.21
CA GLY A 207 27.61 -29.24 4.40
C GLY A 207 28.04 -28.02 5.19
N ASN A 208 29.14 -28.13 5.92
CA ASN A 208 29.86 -26.99 6.48
C ASN A 208 30.55 -26.25 5.33
N ASP A 209 29.97 -25.13 4.88
CA ASP A 209 30.60 -24.24 3.91
C ASP A 209 30.30 -22.77 4.25
N GLY A 210 31.39 -22.03 4.52
CA GLY A 210 31.46 -20.57 4.57
C GLY A 210 30.49 -19.83 5.50
N SER A 211 30.90 -19.58 6.77
CA SER A 211 30.23 -18.60 7.63
C SER A 211 30.38 -17.19 7.06
N ARG A 212 29.53 -16.85 6.09
CA ARG A 212 28.99 -15.49 6.03
C ARG A 212 28.20 -15.35 7.32
N ASP A 213 28.62 -14.45 8.20
CA ASP A 213 27.92 -14.11 9.43
C ASP A 213 26.43 -13.95 9.10
N LYS A 214 25.65 -15.00 9.39
CA LYS A 214 24.22 -14.97 9.20
C LYS A 214 23.72 -14.13 10.36
N ILE A 215 23.68 -12.81 10.16
CA ILE A 215 23.13 -11.89 11.14
C ILE A 215 21.64 -12.22 11.23
N GLU A 216 21.29 -13.04 12.21
CA GLU A 216 19.91 -13.38 12.47
C GLU A 216 19.21 -12.13 13.03
N LEU A 217 18.01 -11.84 12.53
CA LEU A 217 17.25 -10.63 12.89
C LEU A 217 17.03 -10.51 14.41
N GLU A 218 17.08 -11.61 15.14
CA GLU A 218 17.05 -11.61 16.61
C GLU A 218 18.08 -10.68 17.26
N HIS A 219 19.25 -10.47 16.64
CA HIS A 219 20.27 -9.55 17.14
C HIS A 219 19.82 -8.09 17.17
N PHE A 220 18.81 -7.73 16.36
CA PHE A 220 18.25 -6.40 16.32
C PHE A 220 17.02 -6.24 17.24
N LEU A 221 16.54 -7.30 17.90
CA LEU A 221 15.42 -7.21 18.83
C LEU A 221 15.79 -6.32 20.02
N GLU A 222 15.08 -5.21 20.18
CA GLU A 222 15.36 -4.18 21.19
C GLU A 222 16.81 -3.62 21.12
N SER A 223 17.49 -3.77 19.98
CA SER A 223 18.77 -3.12 19.73
C SER A 223 18.56 -1.64 19.41
N TRP A 224 19.50 -0.81 19.85
CA TRP A 224 19.56 0.61 19.51
C TRP A 224 20.21 0.84 18.14
N ASP A 225 21.00 -0.12 17.65
CA ASP A 225 21.73 -0.02 16.39
C ASP A 225 20.75 0.06 15.23
N LEU A 226 20.79 1.17 14.47
CA LEU A 226 19.88 1.45 13.35
C LEU A 226 18.40 1.62 13.73
N SER A 227 18.08 1.71 15.03
CA SER A 227 16.73 1.94 15.50
C SER A 227 16.23 3.34 15.11
N ASP A 228 15.06 3.40 14.48
CA ASP A 228 14.41 4.63 14.02
C ASP A 228 12.98 4.79 14.57
N VAL A 229 12.54 3.84 15.41
CA VAL A 229 11.26 3.83 16.11
C VAL A 229 11.47 3.52 17.59
N MET A 230 10.76 4.23 18.45
CA MET A 230 10.79 4.03 19.90
C MET A 230 9.37 3.85 20.41
N PHE A 231 9.07 2.73 21.06
CA PHE A 231 7.82 2.55 21.79
C PHE A 231 7.99 2.98 23.24
N VAL A 232 7.04 3.74 23.76
CA VAL A 232 6.96 4.09 25.19
C VAL A 232 5.75 3.34 25.76
N VAL A 233 5.99 2.34 26.62
CA VAL A 233 4.98 1.38 27.08
C VAL A 233 4.81 1.35 28.59
N GLY A 234 3.59 1.02 29.01
CA GLY A 234 3.20 0.89 30.41
C GLY A 234 3.12 2.21 31.18
N ALA A 235 2.65 2.12 32.42
CA ALA A 235 2.63 3.25 33.35
C ALA A 235 4.05 3.74 33.71
N ASP A 236 5.03 2.85 33.60
CA ASP A 236 6.45 3.13 33.88
C ASP A 236 7.18 3.83 32.71
N GLU A 237 6.47 4.17 31.63
CA GLU A 237 6.99 4.83 30.42
C GLU A 237 8.27 4.16 29.87
N LYS A 238 8.32 2.83 29.88
CA LYS A 238 9.49 2.08 29.42
C LYS A 238 9.70 2.29 27.92
N VAL A 239 10.91 2.71 27.54
CA VAL A 239 11.31 2.92 26.15
C VAL A 239 11.84 1.61 25.55
N VAL A 240 11.32 1.22 24.40
CA VAL A 240 11.70 0.00 23.66
C VAL A 240 12.04 0.38 22.22
N PRO A 241 13.31 0.24 21.79
CA PRO A 241 13.70 0.57 20.42
C PRO A 241 13.24 -0.51 19.43
N ALA A 242 12.98 -0.08 18.20
CA ALA A 242 12.58 -0.92 17.09
C ALA A 242 12.99 -0.30 15.74
N HIS A 243 12.83 -1.09 14.68
CA HIS A 243 13.23 -0.77 13.33
C HIS A 243 11.99 -0.70 12.44
N SER A 244 11.69 0.48 11.89
CA SER A 244 10.53 0.72 11.03
C SER A 244 10.53 -0.20 9.82
N VAL A 245 11.72 -0.51 9.27
CA VAL A 245 11.86 -1.43 8.14
C VAL A 245 11.36 -2.84 8.46
N ILE A 246 11.68 -3.36 9.65
CA ILE A 246 11.25 -4.69 10.09
C ILE A 246 9.75 -4.67 10.41
N LEU A 247 9.29 -3.65 11.14
CA LEU A 247 7.87 -3.50 11.49
C LEU A 247 6.98 -3.44 10.25
N ARG A 248 7.39 -2.69 9.21
CA ARG A 248 6.62 -2.56 7.96
C ARG A 248 6.48 -3.85 7.17
N LEU A 249 7.40 -4.80 7.32
CA LEU A 249 7.35 -6.10 6.65
C LEU A 249 6.38 -7.07 7.34
N CYS A 250 6.20 -6.94 8.65
CA CYS A 250 5.40 -7.86 9.44
C CYS A 250 3.95 -7.43 9.68
N GLY A 251 3.55 -6.23 9.22
CA GLY A 251 2.16 -5.80 9.33
C GLY A 251 1.92 -4.33 9.08
N ASN A 252 0.76 -3.87 9.55
CA ASN A 252 0.21 -2.56 9.27
C ASN A 252 0.85 -1.41 10.07
N PHE A 253 2.16 -1.28 9.93
CA PHE A 253 2.98 -0.26 10.57
C PHE A 253 3.21 0.92 9.60
N CYS A 254 2.21 1.32 8.81
CA CYS A 254 2.38 2.33 7.76
C CYS A 254 2.72 3.74 8.28
N ASP A 255 2.45 4.03 9.56
CA ASP A 255 2.74 5.34 10.15
C ASP A 255 4.17 5.42 10.72
N VAL A 256 4.96 4.35 10.87
CA VAL A 256 6.24 4.43 11.65
C VAL A 256 7.38 5.23 11.02
N SER A 257 7.30 5.63 9.74
CA SER A 257 8.40 6.39 9.12
C SER A 257 8.49 7.82 9.64
N SER A 258 9.69 8.19 10.08
CA SER A 258 10.05 9.58 10.38
C SER A 258 10.45 10.32 9.11
N SER A 259 9.81 11.46 8.83
CA SER A 259 10.17 12.33 7.70
C SER A 259 11.36 13.25 8.00
N THR A 260 11.85 13.25 9.24
CA THR A 260 12.75 14.29 9.78
C THR A 260 14.11 13.76 10.26
N GLY A 261 14.42 12.48 10.06
CA GLY A 261 15.69 11.87 10.49
C GLY A 261 15.81 11.66 12.01
N GLU A 262 14.82 12.09 12.78
CA GLU A 262 14.70 11.81 14.21
C GLU A 262 13.94 10.50 14.44
N ALA A 263 14.29 9.72 15.48
CA ALA A 263 13.57 8.50 15.82
C ALA A 263 12.10 8.79 16.17
N LYS A 264 11.16 8.06 15.56
CA LYS A 264 9.72 8.27 15.79
C LYS A 264 9.31 7.63 17.11
N VAL A 265 8.71 8.43 18.00
CA VAL A 265 8.23 7.96 19.31
C VAL A 265 6.74 7.61 19.25
N ILE A 266 6.38 6.39 19.65
CA ILE A 266 5.00 5.89 19.76
C ILE A 266 4.68 5.61 21.22
N LYS A 267 3.70 6.33 21.78
CA LYS A 267 3.26 6.14 23.16
C LYS A 267 2.07 5.16 23.21
N ILE A 268 2.21 4.08 23.97
CA ILE A 268 1.19 3.04 24.17
C ILE A 268 1.07 2.74 25.67
N PRO A 269 0.50 3.68 26.46
CA PRO A 269 0.48 3.59 27.93
C PRO A 269 -0.35 2.43 28.48
N TRP A 270 -1.30 1.91 27.69
CA TRP A 270 -2.18 0.80 28.10
C TRP A 270 -1.61 -0.60 27.83
N VAL A 271 -0.49 -0.70 27.10
CA VAL A 271 0.15 -2.00 26.81
C VAL A 271 1.34 -2.18 27.76
N GLY A 272 1.37 -3.30 28.47
CA GLY A 272 2.51 -3.67 29.31
C GLY A 272 3.70 -4.12 28.46
N TYR A 273 4.92 -3.86 28.97
CA TYR A 273 6.16 -4.29 28.32
C TYR A 273 6.17 -5.77 27.88
N PRO A 274 5.71 -6.75 28.69
CA PRO A 274 5.75 -8.16 28.29
C PRO A 274 4.97 -8.46 27.00
N ILE A 275 3.84 -7.76 26.80
CA ILE A 275 3.00 -7.94 25.61
C ILE A 275 3.69 -7.37 24.38
N LEU A 276 4.25 -6.16 24.48
CA LEU A 276 5.01 -5.56 23.38
C LEU A 276 6.25 -6.39 23.05
N HIS A 277 6.99 -6.84 24.06
CA HIS A 277 8.18 -7.66 23.88
C HIS A 277 7.85 -8.97 23.15
N ALA A 278 6.78 -9.67 23.54
CA ALA A 278 6.34 -10.90 22.87
C ALA A 278 5.99 -10.65 21.40
N LEU A 279 5.30 -9.55 21.10
CA LEU A 279 4.99 -9.15 19.73
C LEU A 279 6.25 -8.85 18.91
N LEU A 280 7.18 -8.05 19.45
CA LEU A 280 8.43 -7.73 18.76
C LEU A 280 9.28 -8.99 18.58
N LYS A 281 9.36 -9.88 19.57
CA LYS A 281 10.06 -11.16 19.44
C LYS A 281 9.47 -12.00 18.31
N PHE A 282 8.15 -12.08 18.20
CA PHE A 282 7.49 -12.76 17.07
C PHE A 282 7.85 -12.12 15.73
N ILE A 283 7.85 -10.79 15.65
CA ILE A 283 8.19 -10.04 14.44
C ILE A 283 9.64 -10.29 14.01
N TYR A 284 10.60 -10.29 14.95
CA TYR A 284 12.03 -10.40 14.62
C TYR A 284 12.49 -11.84 14.41
N THR A 285 11.81 -12.82 15.03
CA THR A 285 12.27 -14.22 15.06
C THR A 285 11.30 -15.21 14.43
N GLY A 286 10.06 -14.80 14.14
CA GLY A 286 8.98 -15.67 13.68
C GLY A 286 8.46 -16.65 14.75
N ARG A 287 8.88 -16.50 16.01
CA ARG A 287 8.55 -17.42 17.11
C ARG A 287 7.87 -16.66 18.26
N THR A 288 6.80 -17.25 18.80
CA THR A 288 6.19 -16.82 20.07
C THR A 288 6.67 -17.74 21.20
N GLN A 289 6.58 -17.27 22.44
CA GLN A 289 6.89 -18.06 23.64
C GLN A 289 5.61 -18.38 24.40
#